data_AF-A0A7S8FDB6-F1
#
_entry.id   AF-A0A7S8FDB6-F1
#
_cell.length_a   1.000
_cell.length_b   1.000
_cell.length_c   1.000
_cell.angle_alpha   90.00
_cell.angle_beta   90.00
_cell.angle_gamma   90.00
#
_symmetry.space_group_name_H-M   'P 1'
#
loop_
_entity.id
_entity.type
_entity.pdbx_description
1 polymer ?
#
loop_
_entity_poly.entity_id
_entity_poly.type
_entity_poly.pdbx_seq_one_letter_code
_entity_poly.pdbx_strand_id
1 'polypeptide(L)'
;MPKILIADDSIAVRKVAERLLTEAGLGVTLAANGEEALAYLAKERPDLVVSDVIMPDKSGYEVCAFVRGNPALATTPVLLISGIVNDEVTKQAESCRADGVLKKPFQGTSLKDRVLELMAKRQETLAEPPVATQPASEHMPGSVKQALSISIHQQDNMDQNASKLKEMEGQLQTERARSEELTKQLSEAMSQLVRAKESEAQLATAYQRVSDLEAQVTKLEPQALRISELEAALTEEQDQVRTLKEDALRFQKTAGRIAELESTLNAERAAAEQLVQQLADSEKISAQAQDAEGRLLNEQKQVAELQERIKTLETELMSEQCKHTEMVERLQEAEKIATKVQELEGLLVAERERNGVLSRQIVETEQAAENATKRFEEMARKLGEIAGLASQLGNGKGQS
;
A
#
# COMPACT_ATOMS: atom_id res chain seq x y z
N MET A 1 -2.73 48.21 19.56
CA MET A 1 -1.81 47.13 19.18
C MET A 1 -1.43 47.37 17.72
N PRO A 2 -0.13 47.45 17.38
CA PRO A 2 0.26 47.74 16.01
C PRO A 2 -0.18 46.64 15.05
N LYS A 3 -0.65 47.02 13.85
CA LYS A 3 -1.14 46.12 12.82
C LYS A 3 -0.10 45.93 11.71
N ILE A 4 0.28 44.70 11.42
CA ILE A 4 1.23 44.33 10.38
C ILE A 4 0.49 43.56 9.29
N LEU A 5 0.65 43.98 8.03
CA LEU A 5 0.20 43.21 6.88
C LEU A 5 1.33 42.31 6.39
N ILE A 6 1.08 41.03 6.18
CA ILE A 6 2.02 40.07 5.60
C ILE A 6 1.43 39.55 4.29
N ALA A 7 2.10 39.85 3.18
CA ALA A 7 1.77 39.36 1.84
C ALA A 7 2.84 38.38 1.36
N ASP A 8 2.46 37.13 1.13
CA ASP A 8 3.36 36.07 0.66
C ASP A 8 2.51 34.97 0.03
N ASP A 9 2.93 34.33 -1.06
CA ASP A 9 2.16 33.28 -1.72
C ASP A 9 2.24 31.93 -0.96
N SER A 10 3.31 31.72 -0.22
CA SER A 10 3.54 30.52 0.59
C SER A 10 2.79 30.55 1.91
N ILE A 11 1.83 29.64 2.08
CA ILE A 11 1.11 29.41 3.34
C ILE A 11 2.09 29.17 4.50
N ALA A 12 3.19 28.46 4.24
CA ALA A 12 4.19 28.14 5.25
C ALA A 12 4.89 29.41 5.76
N VAL A 13 5.29 30.31 4.85
CA VAL A 13 5.96 31.56 5.22
C VAL A 13 4.98 32.48 5.96
N ARG A 14 3.74 32.60 5.49
CA ARG A 14 2.69 33.39 6.20
C ARG A 14 2.50 32.93 7.64
N LYS A 15 2.36 31.61 7.87
CA LYS A 15 2.18 31.04 9.21
C LYS A 15 3.38 31.24 10.12
N VAL A 16 4.60 31.11 9.60
CA VAL A 16 5.82 31.36 10.39
C VAL A 16 5.90 32.83 10.76
N ALA A 17 5.70 33.74 9.81
CA ALA A 17 5.76 35.17 10.05
C ALA A 17 4.66 35.65 11.00
N GLU A 18 3.43 35.13 10.85
CA GLU A 18 2.31 35.38 11.77
C GLU A 18 2.66 34.98 13.20
N ARG A 19 3.19 33.76 13.39
CA ARG A 19 3.57 33.26 14.71
C ARG A 19 4.63 34.16 15.36
N LEU A 20 5.71 34.49 14.64
CA LEU A 20 6.81 35.28 15.17
C LEU A 20 6.39 36.70 15.60
N LEU A 21 5.51 37.34 14.82
CA LEU A 21 5.06 38.70 15.10
C LEU A 21 3.93 38.72 16.16
N THR A 22 3.06 37.71 16.18
CA THR A 22 2.02 37.57 17.21
C THR A 22 2.63 37.26 18.58
N GLU A 23 3.64 36.39 18.65
CA GLU A 23 4.43 36.15 19.88
C GLU A 23 5.14 37.42 20.39
N ALA A 24 5.40 38.39 19.50
CA ALA A 24 5.93 39.71 19.86
C ALA A 24 4.85 40.73 20.27
N GLY A 25 3.57 40.34 20.34
CA GLY A 25 2.46 41.22 20.72
C GLY A 25 1.96 42.14 19.62
N LEU A 26 2.24 41.82 18.35
CA LEU A 26 1.77 42.56 17.17
C LEU A 26 0.51 41.91 16.60
N GLY A 27 -0.41 42.73 16.07
CA GLY A 27 -1.56 42.23 15.32
C GLY A 27 -1.15 41.94 13.88
N VAL A 28 -1.45 40.75 13.37
CA VAL A 28 -1.07 40.33 12.02
C VAL A 28 -2.30 40.16 11.15
N THR A 29 -2.22 40.61 9.90
CA THR A 29 -3.18 40.30 8.83
C THR A 29 -2.43 39.65 7.67
N LEU A 30 -3.01 38.59 7.11
CA LEU A 30 -2.39 37.79 6.06
C LEU A 30 -3.06 38.05 4.71
N ALA A 31 -2.25 38.18 3.66
CA ALA A 31 -2.66 38.24 2.26
C ALA A 31 -1.91 37.15 1.48
N ALA A 32 -2.64 36.38 0.67
CA ALA A 32 -2.09 35.23 -0.05
C ALA A 32 -1.44 35.59 -1.40
N ASN A 33 -1.59 36.82 -1.87
CA ASN A 33 -0.97 37.34 -3.09
C ASN A 33 -0.95 38.88 -3.03
N GLY A 34 -0.36 39.53 -4.04
CA GLY A 34 -0.31 40.98 -4.07
C GLY A 34 -1.68 41.65 -4.29
N GLU A 35 -2.63 41.01 -4.97
CA GLU A 35 -3.97 41.57 -5.18
C GLU A 35 -4.77 41.67 -3.86
N GLU A 36 -4.74 40.62 -3.04
CA GLU A 36 -5.31 40.63 -1.68
C GLU A 36 -4.65 41.69 -0.80
N ALA A 37 -3.33 41.86 -0.92
CA ALA A 37 -2.59 42.88 -0.17
C ALA A 37 -3.04 44.30 -0.57
N LEU A 38 -3.17 44.57 -1.87
CA LEU A 38 -3.68 45.84 -2.38
C LEU A 38 -5.13 46.09 -1.98
N ALA A 39 -5.99 45.08 -2.04
CA ALA A 39 -7.39 45.16 -1.63
C ALA A 39 -7.53 45.48 -0.13
N TYR A 40 -6.63 44.94 0.70
CA TYR A 40 -6.56 45.29 2.12
C TYR A 40 -6.04 46.72 2.32
N LEU A 41 -4.95 47.11 1.68
CA LEU A 41 -4.35 48.45 1.78
C LEU A 41 -5.28 49.57 1.27
N ALA A 42 -6.20 49.25 0.37
CA ALA A 42 -7.23 50.20 -0.07
C ALA A 42 -8.26 50.53 1.03
N LYS A 43 -8.43 49.66 2.02
CA LYS A 43 -9.48 49.76 3.07
C LYS A 43 -8.90 50.08 4.44
N GLU A 44 -7.78 49.47 4.79
CA GLU A 44 -7.15 49.52 6.10
C GLU A 44 -5.74 50.10 6.01
N ARG A 45 -5.28 50.72 7.10
CA ARG A 45 -3.94 51.31 7.20
C ARG A 45 -3.10 50.53 8.21
N PRO A 46 -2.25 49.59 7.77
CA PRO A 46 -1.33 48.91 8.67
C PRO A 46 -0.22 49.86 9.13
N ASP A 47 0.40 49.53 10.26
CA ASP A 47 1.56 50.23 10.80
C ASP A 47 2.86 49.86 10.07
N LEU A 48 2.91 48.68 9.44
CA LEU A 48 4.00 48.21 8.59
C LEU A 48 3.50 47.15 7.61
N VAL A 49 4.07 47.11 6.40
CA VAL A 49 3.81 46.10 5.38
C VAL A 49 5.04 45.22 5.22
N VAL A 50 4.83 43.91 5.30
CA VAL A 50 5.80 42.88 4.96
C VAL A 50 5.32 42.22 3.67
N SER A 51 6.08 42.29 2.59
CA SER A 51 5.67 41.72 1.29
C SER A 51 6.76 40.87 0.69
N ASP A 52 6.40 39.69 0.19
CA ASP A 52 7.27 38.92 -0.69
C ASP A 52 7.51 39.70 -1.98
N VAL A 53 8.72 39.59 -2.51
CA VAL A 53 9.11 40.23 -3.77
C VAL A 53 8.41 39.57 -4.94
N ILE A 54 8.41 38.23 -4.97
CA ILE A 54 7.85 37.42 -6.05
C ILE A 54 6.52 36.86 -5.57
N MET A 55 5.42 37.31 -6.17
CA MET A 55 4.07 36.82 -5.90
C MET A 55 3.29 36.78 -7.23
N PRO A 56 2.28 35.89 -7.36
CA PRO A 56 1.36 35.92 -8.48
C PRO A 56 0.56 37.23 -8.51
N ASP A 57 0.12 37.61 -9.71
CA ASP A 57 -0.68 38.79 -10.06
C ASP A 57 -0.01 40.16 -9.84
N LYS A 58 0.51 40.40 -8.64
CA LYS A 58 1.18 41.64 -8.22
C LYS A 58 2.39 41.34 -7.37
N SER A 59 3.55 41.85 -7.80
CA SER A 59 4.82 41.72 -7.09
C SER A 59 4.89 42.59 -5.83
N GLY A 60 5.81 42.27 -4.91
CA GLY A 60 6.06 43.11 -3.73
C GLY A 60 6.52 44.52 -4.08
N TYR A 61 7.18 44.70 -5.23
CA TYR A 61 7.55 46.03 -5.72
C TYR A 61 6.32 46.85 -6.10
N GLU A 62 5.31 46.23 -6.72
CA GLU A 62 4.04 46.90 -7.04
C GLU A 62 3.25 47.23 -5.78
N VAL A 63 3.25 46.35 -4.77
CA VAL A 63 2.68 46.64 -3.45
C VAL A 63 3.39 47.85 -2.82
N CYS A 64 4.72 47.89 -2.88
CA CYS A 64 5.51 49.03 -2.38
C CYS A 64 5.19 50.32 -3.15
N ALA A 65 5.13 50.26 -4.48
CA ALA A 65 4.78 51.39 -5.32
C ALA A 65 3.37 51.92 -5.01
N PHE A 66 2.40 51.04 -4.77
CA PHE A 66 1.05 51.42 -4.35
C PHE A 66 1.05 52.13 -2.99
N VAL A 67 1.79 51.60 -2.00
CA VAL A 67 1.95 52.23 -0.68
C VAL A 67 2.54 53.63 -0.83
N ARG A 68 3.58 53.81 -1.66
CA ARG A 68 4.22 55.12 -1.91
C ARG A 68 3.34 56.08 -2.72
N GLY A 69 2.53 55.57 -3.63
CA GLY A 69 1.61 56.36 -4.45
C GLY A 69 0.35 56.81 -3.71
N ASN A 70 0.01 56.17 -2.58
CA ASN A 70 -1.16 56.52 -1.79
C ASN A 70 -0.78 57.49 -0.65
N PRO A 71 -1.26 58.76 -0.64
CA PRO A 71 -0.91 59.74 0.40
C PRO A 71 -1.21 59.29 1.82
N ALA A 72 -2.22 58.42 1.99
CA ALA A 72 -2.61 57.86 3.28
C ALA A 72 -1.62 56.82 3.83
N LEU A 73 -0.84 56.19 2.94
CA LEU A 73 0.05 55.08 3.25
C LEU A 73 1.52 55.41 2.99
N ALA A 74 1.83 56.53 2.34
CA ALA A 74 3.17 56.87 1.86
C ALA A 74 4.26 56.77 2.94
N THR A 75 3.91 57.06 4.20
CA THR A 75 4.82 56.98 5.36
C THR A 75 4.84 55.61 6.06
N THR A 76 4.08 54.65 5.57
CA THR A 76 4.01 53.29 6.13
C THR A 76 5.26 52.53 5.71
N PRO A 77 6.05 51.97 6.64
CA PRO A 77 7.23 51.21 6.30
C PRO A 77 6.89 49.96 5.50
N VAL A 78 7.67 49.67 4.46
CA VAL A 78 7.56 48.48 3.63
C VAL A 78 8.85 47.68 3.73
N LEU A 79 8.75 46.49 4.30
CA LEU A 79 9.81 45.49 4.36
C LEU A 79 9.57 44.45 3.27
N LEU A 80 10.45 44.40 2.28
CA LEU A 80 10.42 43.34 1.27
C LEU A 80 11.08 42.08 1.82
N ILE A 81 10.53 40.92 1.51
CA ILE A 81 11.14 39.63 1.80
C ILE A 81 11.41 38.92 0.46
N SER A 82 12.56 38.27 0.29
CA SER A 82 12.87 37.54 -0.93
C SER A 82 13.66 36.27 -0.67
N GLY A 83 13.42 35.21 -1.46
CA GLY A 83 14.27 34.01 -1.47
C GLY A 83 15.68 34.26 -2.01
N ILE A 84 15.84 35.27 -2.88
CA ILE A 84 17.11 35.66 -3.49
C ILE A 84 17.31 37.14 -3.25
N VAL A 85 18.44 37.51 -2.63
CA VAL A 85 18.85 38.91 -2.47
C VAL A 85 20.16 39.08 -3.23
N ASN A 86 20.09 39.77 -4.36
CA ASN A 86 21.19 40.15 -5.22
C ASN A 86 21.18 41.68 -5.45
N ASP A 87 22.14 42.18 -6.22
CA ASP A 87 22.24 43.62 -6.51
C ASP A 87 21.02 44.16 -7.25
N GLU A 88 20.37 43.34 -8.08
CA GLU A 88 19.15 43.73 -8.81
C GLU A 88 17.95 43.91 -7.89
N VAL A 89 17.70 42.96 -6.99
CA VAL A 89 16.64 43.06 -5.98
C VAL A 89 16.87 44.27 -5.08
N THR A 90 18.11 44.55 -4.72
CA THR A 90 18.48 45.71 -3.90
C THR A 90 18.19 47.02 -4.64
N LYS A 91 18.63 47.14 -5.89
CA LYS A 91 18.35 48.31 -6.74
C LYS A 91 16.85 48.53 -6.97
N GLN A 92 16.10 47.45 -7.19
CA GLN A 92 14.66 47.52 -7.41
C GLN A 92 13.91 47.92 -6.14
N ALA A 93 14.32 47.40 -4.99
CA ALA A 93 13.80 47.79 -3.67
C ALA A 93 14.07 49.28 -3.38
N GLU A 94 15.27 49.79 -3.70
CA GLU A 94 15.59 51.21 -3.58
C GLU A 94 14.74 52.07 -4.53
N SER A 95 14.56 51.63 -5.77
CA SER A 95 13.76 52.32 -6.78
C SER A 95 12.29 52.46 -6.36
N CYS A 96 11.70 51.42 -5.78
CA CYS A 96 10.34 51.49 -5.21
C CYS A 96 10.29 52.11 -3.81
N ARG A 97 11.43 52.56 -3.27
CA ARG A 97 11.60 53.17 -1.94
C ARG A 97 11.13 52.25 -0.79
N ALA A 98 11.47 50.97 -0.84
CA ALA A 98 11.27 50.06 0.29
C ALA A 98 12.21 50.45 1.45
N ASP A 99 11.79 50.21 2.69
CA ASP A 99 12.58 50.56 3.90
C ASP A 99 13.57 49.45 4.30
N GLY A 100 13.46 48.28 3.68
CA GLY A 100 14.41 47.20 3.83
C GLY A 100 14.08 45.98 2.99
N VAL A 101 15.07 45.09 2.89
CA VAL A 101 14.94 43.78 2.27
C VAL A 101 15.44 42.73 3.24
N LEU A 102 14.68 41.64 3.43
CA LEU A 102 15.03 40.51 4.28
C LEU A 102 15.10 39.22 3.44
N LYS A 103 16.18 38.46 3.60
CA LYS A 103 16.38 37.20 2.88
C LYS A 103 15.61 36.04 3.54
N LYS A 104 14.93 35.22 2.74
CA LYS A 104 14.39 33.91 3.14
C LYS A 104 15.47 32.81 2.97
N PRO A 105 15.48 31.77 3.82
CA PRO A 105 14.70 31.64 5.05
C PRO A 105 15.23 32.59 6.13
N PHE A 106 14.32 33.25 6.85
CA PHE A 106 14.65 34.06 8.02
C PHE A 106 14.48 33.23 9.29
N GLN A 107 15.43 33.35 10.22
CA GLN A 107 15.35 32.70 11.54
C GLN A 107 14.40 33.49 12.44
N GLY A 108 13.88 32.86 13.50
CA GLY A 108 12.76 33.39 14.30
C GLY A 108 12.93 34.83 14.83
N THR A 109 14.16 35.29 15.06
CA THR A 109 14.42 36.65 15.56
C THR A 109 14.56 37.70 14.45
N SER A 110 15.07 37.34 13.27
CA SER A 110 15.48 38.36 12.28
C SER A 110 14.31 39.12 11.64
N LEU A 111 13.14 38.49 11.44
CA LEU A 111 11.95 39.20 10.97
C LEU A 111 11.41 40.15 12.04
N LYS A 112 11.29 39.66 13.27
CA LYS A 112 10.80 40.44 14.41
C LYS A 112 11.67 41.68 14.65
N ASP A 113 12.97 41.49 14.73
CA ASP A 113 13.92 42.56 15.02
C ASP A 113 13.85 43.65 13.95
N ARG A 114 13.77 43.26 12.67
CA ARG A 114 13.66 44.21 11.57
C ARG A 114 12.34 44.97 11.54
N VAL A 115 11.22 44.30 11.87
CA VAL A 115 9.91 44.94 12.00
C VAL A 115 9.91 45.98 13.13
N LEU A 116 10.44 45.62 14.30
CA LEU A 116 10.51 46.52 15.45
C LEU A 116 11.43 47.72 15.19
N GLU A 117 12.58 47.51 14.54
CA GLU A 117 13.49 48.58 14.13
C GLU A 117 12.81 49.59 13.19
N LEU A 118 12.13 49.11 12.16
CA LEU A 118 11.43 49.98 11.20
C LEU A 118 10.27 50.76 11.84
N MET A 119 9.57 50.13 12.78
CA MET A 119 8.51 50.81 13.54
C MET A 119 9.05 51.90 14.46
N ALA A 120 10.19 51.65 15.13
CA ALA A 120 10.85 52.64 15.98
C ALA A 120 11.34 53.84 15.15
N LYS A 121 11.99 53.59 14.01
CA LYS A 121 12.48 54.64 13.10
C LYS A 121 11.36 55.53 12.55
N ARG A 122 10.18 54.94 12.30
CA ARG A 122 8.98 55.69 11.91
C ARG A 122 8.55 56.66 13.02
N GLN A 123 8.54 56.23 14.28
CA GLN A 123 8.14 57.06 15.42
C GLN A 123 9.08 58.25 15.64
N GLU A 124 10.38 58.07 15.41
CA GLU A 124 11.37 59.16 15.49
C GLU A 124 11.17 60.20 14.38
N THR A 125 10.89 59.76 13.15
CA THR A 125 10.71 60.65 11.98
C THR A 125 9.43 61.50 12.06
N LEU A 126 8.43 61.06 12.81
CA LEU A 126 7.17 61.80 13.02
C LEU A 126 7.29 62.90 14.11
N ALA A 127 8.45 63.05 14.76
CA ALA A 127 8.64 63.89 15.94
C ALA A 127 9.39 65.24 15.72
N GLU A 128 9.83 65.60 14.50
CA GLU A 128 10.58 66.86 14.23
C GLU A 128 9.92 67.80 13.19
N PRO A 129 9.84 69.15 13.42
CA PRO A 129 9.26 70.12 12.49
C PRO A 129 10.29 70.92 11.62
N PRO A 130 9.94 71.40 10.40
CA PRO A 130 10.87 72.09 9.48
C PRO A 130 10.71 73.64 9.45
N VAL A 131 11.81 74.37 9.19
CA VAL A 131 11.84 75.84 9.00
C VAL A 131 12.30 76.18 7.57
N ALA A 132 11.61 77.13 6.93
CA ALA A 132 11.93 77.71 5.62
C ALA A 132 11.97 79.24 5.70
N THR A 133 12.87 79.89 4.95
CA THR A 133 12.72 81.33 4.59
C THR A 133 13.46 81.70 3.30
N GLN A 134 12.81 82.55 2.50
CA GLN A 134 13.21 83.17 1.22
C GLN A 134 13.34 84.73 1.39
N PRO A 135 13.75 85.52 0.36
CA PRO A 135 14.76 86.60 0.47
C PRO A 135 14.30 88.06 0.22
N ALA A 136 15.27 88.98 0.40
CA ALA A 136 15.65 90.23 -0.31
C ALA A 136 14.63 91.33 -0.74
N SER A 137 15.04 92.61 -0.58
CA SER A 137 14.67 93.73 -1.48
C SER A 137 15.64 94.93 -1.43
N GLU A 138 15.96 95.48 -2.60
CA GLU A 138 16.74 96.70 -2.93
C GLU A 138 15.97 98.02 -2.68
N HIS A 139 16.60 99.21 -2.86
CA HIS A 139 16.09 100.41 -3.58
C HIS A 139 17.13 101.59 -3.63
N MET A 140 17.06 102.41 -4.68
CA MET A 140 17.83 103.65 -5.07
C MET A 140 16.81 104.81 -5.35
N PRO A 141 17.12 105.99 -5.96
CA PRO A 141 18.08 107.10 -5.69
C PRO A 141 17.47 108.55 -5.91
N GLY A 142 18.32 109.60 -6.00
CA GLY A 142 18.03 110.95 -6.57
C GLY A 142 18.66 112.11 -5.75
N SER A 143 19.15 113.27 -6.22
CA SER A 143 18.92 114.09 -7.42
C SER A 143 19.99 115.23 -7.54
N VAL A 144 20.08 115.87 -8.72
CA VAL A 144 21.03 116.95 -9.12
C VAL A 144 20.32 118.29 -9.29
N LYS A 145 20.95 119.44 -8.93
CA LYS A 145 20.71 120.85 -9.38
C LYS A 145 21.91 121.73 -8.92
N GLN A 146 22.36 122.87 -9.47
CA GLN A 146 22.13 123.66 -10.70
C GLN A 146 23.05 124.93 -10.63
N ALA A 147 23.64 125.34 -11.77
CA ALA A 147 23.98 126.69 -12.31
C ALA A 147 24.86 127.79 -11.62
N LEU A 148 25.91 128.18 -12.38
CA LEU A 148 26.43 129.51 -12.85
C LEU A 148 26.62 130.75 -11.92
N SER A 149 27.80 131.44 -12.00
CA SER A 149 28.06 132.64 -12.85
C SER A 149 29.40 133.41 -12.57
N ILE A 150 30.30 133.50 -13.59
CA ILE A 150 31.06 134.65 -14.20
C ILE A 150 31.73 135.71 -13.28
N SER A 151 32.93 136.31 -13.46
CA SER A 151 34.27 136.15 -14.11
C SER A 151 35.05 137.46 -13.81
N ILE A 152 36.33 137.41 -13.43
CA ILE A 152 37.26 138.57 -13.44
C ILE A 152 38.46 138.24 -14.34
N HIS A 153 38.99 139.28 -14.99
CA HIS A 153 39.74 139.26 -16.24
C HIS A 153 41.21 138.78 -16.18
N GLN A 154 41.58 138.01 -17.20
CA GLN A 154 42.81 138.11 -18.03
C GLN A 154 44.21 137.95 -17.43
N GLN A 155 44.35 137.62 -16.15
CA GLN A 155 45.46 136.76 -15.66
C GLN A 155 44.97 135.32 -15.44
N ASP A 156 43.67 135.19 -15.17
CA ASP A 156 42.87 133.99 -15.20
C ASP A 156 42.86 133.27 -16.56
N ASN A 157 43.19 133.86 -17.71
CA ASN A 157 43.09 133.12 -18.98
C ASN A 157 44.16 132.04 -19.16
N MET A 158 45.34 132.17 -18.53
CA MET A 158 46.34 131.11 -18.53
C MET A 158 46.07 130.09 -17.43
N ASP A 159 45.62 130.52 -16.24
CA ASP A 159 45.25 129.62 -15.15
C ASP A 159 43.91 128.91 -15.38
N GLN A 160 42.94 129.53 -16.05
CA GLN A 160 41.68 128.92 -16.52
C GLN A 160 41.93 127.99 -17.70
N ASN A 161 42.88 128.29 -18.58
CA ASN A 161 43.28 127.35 -19.63
C ASN A 161 44.07 126.17 -19.05
N ALA A 162 44.93 126.39 -18.05
CA ALA A 162 45.64 125.33 -17.33
C ALA A 162 44.69 124.52 -16.43
N SER A 163 43.70 125.15 -15.79
CA SER A 163 42.68 124.46 -15.00
C SER A 163 41.70 123.71 -15.90
N LYS A 164 41.31 124.27 -17.07
CA LYS A 164 40.57 123.53 -18.11
C LYS A 164 41.39 122.40 -18.71
N LEU A 165 42.70 122.56 -18.90
CA LEU A 165 43.57 121.48 -19.37
C LEU A 165 43.65 120.37 -18.32
N LYS A 166 43.82 120.73 -17.04
CA LYS A 166 43.86 119.79 -15.92
C LYS A 166 42.51 119.10 -15.68
N GLU A 167 41.41 119.81 -15.93
CA GLU A 167 40.05 119.28 -15.89
C GLU A 167 39.79 118.35 -17.08
N MET A 168 40.23 118.70 -18.29
CA MET A 168 40.19 117.82 -19.46
C MET A 168 41.11 116.60 -19.27
N GLU A 169 42.30 116.75 -18.70
CA GLU A 169 43.19 115.62 -18.36
C GLU A 169 42.56 114.71 -17.32
N GLY A 170 41.89 115.27 -16.31
CA GLY A 170 41.11 114.51 -15.34
C GLY A 170 39.94 113.75 -15.98
N GLN A 171 39.19 114.42 -16.87
CA GLN A 171 38.12 113.78 -17.64
C GLN A 171 38.66 112.67 -18.54
N LEU A 172 39.78 112.90 -19.21
CA LEU A 172 40.44 111.94 -20.10
C LEU A 172 41.03 110.76 -19.31
N GLN A 173 41.52 110.98 -18.08
CA GLN A 173 41.88 109.91 -17.15
C GLN A 173 40.67 109.10 -16.69
N THR A 174 39.54 109.75 -16.35
CA THR A 174 38.32 109.03 -15.99
C THR A 174 37.73 108.24 -17.15
N GLU A 175 37.79 108.77 -18.38
CA GLU A 175 37.39 108.05 -19.59
C GLU A 175 38.32 106.88 -19.89
N ARG A 176 39.65 107.05 -19.75
CA ARG A 176 40.60 105.94 -19.88
C ARG A 176 40.35 104.84 -18.85
N ALA A 177 40.14 105.18 -17.59
CA ALA A 177 39.81 104.21 -16.54
C ALA A 177 38.48 103.49 -16.83
N ARG A 178 37.48 104.22 -17.35
CA ARG A 178 36.20 103.66 -17.76
C ARG A 178 36.34 102.74 -18.98
N SER A 179 37.18 103.11 -19.94
CA SER A 179 37.49 102.29 -21.11
C SER A 179 38.24 101.01 -20.70
N GLU A 180 39.20 101.10 -19.78
CA GLU A 180 39.91 99.94 -19.23
C GLU A 180 38.94 99.00 -18.50
N GLU A 181 38.07 99.53 -17.66
CA GLU A 181 37.03 98.75 -16.98
C GLU A 181 36.05 98.10 -17.97
N LEU A 182 35.62 98.83 -19.00
CA LEU A 182 34.79 98.26 -20.07
C LEU A 182 35.51 97.13 -20.81
N THR A 183 36.80 97.28 -21.11
CA THR A 183 37.59 96.22 -21.78
C THR A 183 37.73 94.99 -20.89
N LYS A 184 37.87 95.17 -19.57
CA LYS A 184 37.92 94.08 -18.61
C LYS A 184 36.59 93.34 -18.56
N GLN A 185 35.48 94.06 -18.42
CA GLN A 185 34.13 93.47 -18.44
C GLN A 185 33.82 92.77 -19.76
N LEU A 186 34.25 93.34 -20.90
CA LEU A 186 34.13 92.70 -22.21
C LEU A 186 34.93 91.40 -22.29
N SER A 187 36.16 91.36 -21.74
CA SER A 187 36.98 90.14 -21.70
C SER A 187 36.35 89.04 -20.83
N GLU A 188 35.72 89.42 -19.72
CA GLU A 188 35.06 88.50 -18.78
C GLU A 188 33.78 87.92 -19.39
N ALA A 189 32.96 88.77 -20.03
CA ALA A 189 31.78 88.36 -20.78
C ALA A 189 32.14 87.45 -21.96
N MET A 190 33.23 87.75 -22.68
CA MET A 190 33.75 86.88 -23.74
C MET A 190 34.19 85.52 -23.20
N SER A 191 34.85 85.46 -22.05
CA SER A 191 35.25 84.19 -21.41
C SER A 191 34.02 83.35 -21.00
N GLN A 192 32.99 83.99 -20.45
CA GLN A 192 31.73 83.33 -20.11
C GLN A 192 31.02 82.79 -21.36
N LEU A 193 31.01 83.55 -22.47
CA LEU A 193 30.45 83.10 -23.74
C LEU A 193 31.15 81.85 -24.28
N VAL A 194 32.49 81.79 -24.17
CA VAL A 194 33.27 80.61 -24.58
C VAL A 194 32.89 79.39 -23.74
N ARG A 195 32.82 79.53 -22.40
CA ARG A 195 32.40 78.44 -21.51
C ARG A 195 30.97 77.96 -21.78
N ALA A 196 30.05 78.87 -22.10
CA ALA A 196 28.68 78.53 -22.47
C ALA A 196 28.62 77.75 -23.79
N LYS A 197 29.43 78.12 -24.79
CA LYS A 197 29.53 77.37 -26.05
C LYS A 197 30.15 75.98 -25.86
N GLU A 198 31.12 75.86 -24.96
CA GLU A 198 31.70 74.56 -24.60
C GLU A 198 30.67 73.65 -23.90
N SER A 199 29.85 74.18 -22.99
CA SER A 199 28.80 73.39 -22.34
C SER A 199 27.66 73.02 -23.28
N GLU A 200 27.29 73.88 -24.24
CA GLU A 200 26.34 73.53 -25.32
C GLU A 200 26.85 72.38 -26.19
N ALA A 201 28.15 72.39 -26.53
CA ALA A 201 28.76 71.29 -27.29
C ALA A 201 28.78 69.97 -26.49
N GLN A 202 29.03 70.04 -25.17
CA GLN A 202 28.92 68.88 -24.27
C GLN A 202 27.48 68.37 -24.16
N LEU A 203 26.49 69.27 -24.10
CA LEU A 203 25.08 68.89 -24.06
C LEU A 203 24.64 68.21 -25.36
N ALA A 204 25.09 68.72 -26.52
CA ALA A 204 24.80 68.11 -27.82
C ALA A 204 25.37 66.68 -27.93
N THR A 205 26.60 66.47 -27.45
CA THR A 205 27.21 65.13 -27.41
C THR A 205 26.52 64.20 -26.41
N ALA A 206 26.05 64.71 -25.27
CA ALA A 206 25.26 63.94 -24.32
C ALA A 206 23.90 63.51 -24.92
N TYR A 207 23.19 64.41 -25.62
CA TYR A 207 21.94 64.06 -26.30
C TYR A 207 22.14 62.99 -27.38
N GLN A 208 23.20 63.08 -28.18
CA GLN A 208 23.51 62.06 -29.17
C GLN A 208 23.73 60.69 -28.51
N ARG A 209 24.44 60.66 -27.38
CA ARG A 209 24.71 59.43 -26.63
C ARG A 209 23.45 58.83 -26.01
N VAL A 210 22.53 59.66 -25.52
CA VAL A 210 21.21 59.21 -25.04
C VAL A 210 20.41 58.58 -26.18
N SER A 211 20.33 59.24 -27.35
CA SER A 211 19.67 58.68 -28.53
C SER A 211 20.26 57.34 -28.98
N ASP A 212 21.59 57.21 -28.97
CA ASP A 212 22.26 55.95 -29.34
C ASP A 212 21.97 54.83 -28.33
N LEU A 213 21.87 55.16 -27.04
CA LEU A 213 21.49 54.21 -25.99
C LEU A 213 20.01 53.81 -26.09
N GLU A 214 19.11 54.74 -26.35
CA GLU A 214 17.68 54.45 -26.60
C GLU A 214 17.50 53.52 -27.80
N ALA A 215 18.27 53.72 -28.87
CA ALA A 215 18.29 52.84 -30.04
C ALA A 215 18.87 51.44 -29.73
N GLN A 216 19.74 51.31 -28.74
CA GLN A 216 20.23 50.01 -28.28
C GLN A 216 19.20 49.29 -27.38
N VAL A 217 18.53 50.02 -26.50
CA VAL A 217 17.47 49.47 -25.63
C VAL A 217 16.33 48.91 -26.47
N THR A 218 15.85 49.65 -27.47
CA THR A 218 14.80 49.18 -28.39
C THR A 218 15.20 47.93 -29.20
N LYS A 219 16.49 47.71 -29.46
CA LYS A 219 16.97 46.47 -30.08
C LYS A 219 16.97 45.27 -29.12
N LEU A 220 17.12 45.50 -27.82
CA LEU A 220 17.16 44.45 -26.79
C LEU A 220 15.76 44.09 -26.28
N GLU A 221 14.80 45.01 -26.31
CA GLU A 221 13.39 44.76 -25.96
C GLU A 221 12.79 43.47 -26.55
N PRO A 222 12.90 43.20 -27.88
CA PRO A 222 12.36 41.96 -28.44
C PRO A 222 13.10 40.70 -27.97
N GLN A 223 14.38 40.81 -27.59
CA GLN A 223 15.12 39.69 -27.01
C GLN A 223 14.62 39.38 -25.60
N ALA A 224 14.33 40.40 -24.79
CA ALA A 224 13.74 40.23 -23.46
C ALA A 224 12.36 39.55 -23.53
N LEU A 225 11.52 39.95 -24.49
CA LEU A 225 10.24 39.28 -24.75
C LEU A 225 10.44 37.80 -25.12
N ARG A 226 11.41 37.51 -25.99
CA ARG A 226 11.70 36.12 -26.39
C ARG A 226 12.21 35.27 -25.22
N ILE A 227 12.99 35.85 -24.31
CA ILE A 227 13.44 35.15 -23.09
C ILE A 227 12.23 34.80 -22.23
N SER A 228 11.31 35.75 -22.01
CA SER A 228 10.08 35.50 -21.23
C SER A 228 9.21 34.40 -21.85
N GLU A 229 9.07 34.35 -23.19
CA GLU A 229 8.38 33.26 -23.88
C GLU A 229 9.06 31.90 -23.66
N LEU A 230 10.39 31.85 -23.72
CA LEU A 230 11.15 30.62 -23.50
C LEU A 230 11.08 30.15 -22.05
N GLU A 231 11.08 31.08 -21.09
CA GLU A 231 10.88 30.77 -19.67
C GLU A 231 9.49 30.19 -19.42
N ALA A 232 8.44 30.76 -20.04
CA ALA A 232 7.09 30.22 -19.97
C ALA A 232 6.96 28.82 -20.61
N ALA A 233 7.61 28.60 -21.76
CA ALA A 233 7.65 27.28 -22.38
C ALA A 233 8.42 26.26 -21.53
N LEU A 234 9.51 26.69 -20.88
CA LEU A 234 10.30 25.84 -19.99
C LEU A 234 9.52 25.45 -18.74
N THR A 235 8.74 26.35 -18.14
CA THR A 235 7.90 26.02 -16.99
C THR A 235 6.77 25.06 -17.37
N GLU A 236 6.16 25.25 -18.54
CA GLU A 236 5.14 24.32 -19.06
C GLU A 236 5.72 22.91 -19.27
N GLU A 237 6.88 22.79 -19.90
CA GLU A 237 7.58 21.51 -20.06
C GLU A 237 7.96 20.88 -18.71
N GLN A 238 8.40 21.68 -17.73
CA GLN A 238 8.70 21.18 -16.38
C GLN A 238 7.46 20.62 -15.69
N ASP A 239 6.30 21.25 -15.85
CA ASP A 239 5.02 20.76 -15.32
C ASP A 239 4.56 19.49 -16.05
N GLN A 240 4.76 19.39 -17.37
CA GLN A 240 4.50 18.15 -18.11
C GLN A 240 5.41 17.00 -17.63
N VAL A 241 6.70 17.25 -17.43
CA VAL A 241 7.63 16.24 -16.90
C VAL A 241 7.24 15.83 -15.48
N ARG A 242 6.78 16.78 -14.65
CA ARG A 242 6.31 16.48 -13.29
C ARG A 242 5.08 15.57 -13.31
N THR A 243 4.08 15.87 -14.14
CA THR A 243 2.88 15.04 -14.27
C THR A 243 3.21 13.64 -14.80
N LEU A 244 4.05 13.53 -15.83
CA LEU A 244 4.54 12.23 -16.33
C LEU A 244 5.27 11.42 -15.26
N LYS A 245 6.06 12.08 -14.39
CA LYS A 245 6.74 11.42 -13.28
C LYS A 245 5.76 10.91 -12.22
N GLU A 246 4.72 11.67 -11.92
CA GLU A 246 3.66 11.26 -11.00
C GLU A 246 2.87 10.06 -11.56
N ASP A 247 2.58 10.06 -12.86
CA ASP A 247 1.92 8.94 -13.53
C ASP A 247 2.82 7.70 -13.59
N ALA A 248 4.11 7.85 -13.88
CA ALA A 248 5.08 6.74 -13.81
C ALA A 248 5.12 6.11 -12.41
N LEU A 249 5.08 6.92 -11.35
CA LEU A 249 5.02 6.41 -9.97
C LEU A 249 3.71 5.68 -9.69
N ARG A 250 2.57 6.16 -10.22
CA ARG A 250 1.28 5.46 -10.13
C ARG A 250 1.35 4.11 -10.85
N PHE A 251 1.89 4.07 -12.07
CA PHE A 251 2.06 2.83 -12.82
C PHE A 251 2.96 1.83 -12.10
N GLN A 252 4.05 2.30 -11.48
CA GLN A 252 4.92 1.44 -10.67
C GLN A 252 4.18 0.83 -9.47
N LYS A 253 3.35 1.62 -8.77
CA LYS A 253 2.52 1.11 -7.67
C LYS A 253 1.49 0.09 -8.14
N THR A 254 0.81 0.36 -9.26
CA THR A 254 -0.16 -0.60 -9.82
C THR A 254 0.51 -1.88 -10.29
N ALA A 255 1.70 -1.80 -10.90
CA ALA A 255 2.47 -2.97 -11.31
C ALA A 255 2.89 -3.82 -10.09
N GLY A 256 3.34 -3.17 -9.00
CA GLY A 256 3.61 -3.85 -7.74
C GLY A 256 2.38 -4.57 -7.19
N ARG A 257 1.20 -3.93 -7.22
CA ARG A 257 -0.05 -4.56 -6.77
C ARG A 257 -0.47 -5.73 -7.65
N ILE A 258 -0.26 -5.65 -8.95
CA ILE A 258 -0.52 -6.77 -9.88
C ILE A 258 0.38 -7.96 -9.54
N ALA A 259 1.68 -7.74 -9.30
CA ALA A 259 2.61 -8.81 -8.93
C ALA A 259 2.24 -9.49 -7.60
N GLU A 260 1.78 -8.72 -6.60
CA GLU A 260 1.24 -9.29 -5.35
C GLU A 260 0.01 -10.17 -5.62
N LEU A 261 -0.93 -9.68 -6.43
CA LEU A 261 -2.15 -10.43 -6.77
C LEU A 261 -1.84 -11.72 -7.54
N GLU A 262 -0.90 -11.68 -8.50
CA GLU A 262 -0.44 -12.86 -9.22
C GLU A 262 0.20 -13.89 -8.28
N SER A 263 0.99 -13.44 -7.29
CA SER A 263 1.54 -14.33 -6.28
C SER A 263 0.45 -14.99 -5.43
N THR A 264 -0.56 -14.23 -5.00
CA THR A 264 -1.70 -14.79 -4.26
C THR A 264 -2.52 -15.77 -5.10
N LEU A 265 -2.78 -15.44 -6.38
CA LEU A 265 -3.52 -16.31 -7.28
C LEU A 265 -2.78 -17.63 -7.53
N ASN A 266 -1.45 -17.58 -7.69
CA ASN A 266 -0.64 -18.79 -7.85
C ASN A 266 -0.64 -19.66 -6.58
N ALA A 267 -0.61 -19.04 -5.39
CA ALA A 267 -0.73 -19.76 -4.13
C ALA A 267 -2.11 -20.42 -3.98
N GLU A 268 -3.20 -19.73 -4.33
CA GLU A 268 -4.56 -20.29 -4.32
C GLU A 268 -4.72 -21.43 -5.33
N ARG A 269 -4.13 -21.30 -6.54
CA ARG A 269 -4.13 -22.37 -7.53
C ARG A 269 -3.40 -23.62 -7.02
N ALA A 270 -2.24 -23.45 -6.39
CA ALA A 270 -1.51 -24.58 -5.80
C ALA A 270 -2.30 -25.25 -4.66
N ALA A 271 -2.99 -24.47 -3.82
CA ALA A 271 -3.87 -25.01 -2.79
C ALA A 271 -5.07 -25.78 -3.38
N ALA A 272 -5.67 -25.26 -4.46
CA ALA A 272 -6.76 -25.95 -5.16
C ALA A 272 -6.29 -27.26 -5.79
N GLU A 273 -5.10 -27.30 -6.40
CA GLU A 273 -4.50 -28.53 -6.93
C GLU A 273 -4.30 -29.58 -5.83
N GLN A 274 -3.85 -29.18 -4.64
CA GLN A 274 -3.75 -30.07 -3.48
C GLN A 274 -5.11 -30.64 -3.04
N LEU A 275 -6.16 -29.80 -3.01
CA LEU A 275 -7.51 -30.25 -2.66
C LEU A 275 -8.05 -31.24 -3.70
N VAL A 276 -7.82 -31.00 -4.99
CA VAL A 276 -8.20 -31.94 -6.06
C VAL A 276 -7.50 -33.28 -5.88
N GLN A 277 -6.21 -33.27 -5.55
CA GLN A 277 -5.46 -34.50 -5.28
C GLN A 277 -6.02 -35.26 -4.06
N GLN A 278 -6.35 -34.54 -2.98
CA GLN A 278 -6.96 -35.15 -1.79
C GLN A 278 -8.33 -35.76 -2.08
N LEU A 279 -9.16 -35.11 -2.92
CA LEU A 279 -10.44 -35.65 -3.33
C LEU A 279 -10.27 -36.92 -4.18
N ALA A 280 -9.33 -36.93 -5.12
CA ALA A 280 -9.04 -38.12 -5.93
C ALA A 280 -8.57 -39.30 -5.07
N ASP A 281 -7.71 -39.04 -4.07
CA ASP A 281 -7.28 -40.07 -3.11
C ASP A 281 -8.45 -40.58 -2.26
N SER A 282 -9.34 -39.69 -1.82
CA SER A 282 -10.55 -40.07 -1.08
C SER A 282 -11.52 -40.90 -1.91
N GLU A 283 -11.72 -40.57 -3.19
CA GLU A 283 -12.55 -41.35 -4.12
C GLU A 283 -11.97 -42.76 -4.33
N LYS A 284 -10.65 -42.87 -4.46
CA LYS A 284 -9.97 -44.16 -4.55
C LYS A 284 -10.17 -45.01 -3.29
N ILE A 285 -10.05 -44.41 -2.11
CA ILE A 285 -10.33 -45.09 -0.83
C ILE A 285 -11.79 -45.54 -0.77
N SER A 286 -12.73 -44.69 -1.19
CA SER A 286 -14.15 -45.03 -1.24
C SER A 286 -14.44 -46.21 -2.17
N ALA A 287 -13.82 -46.24 -3.35
CA ALA A 287 -13.96 -47.37 -4.29
C ALA A 287 -13.41 -48.67 -3.69
N GLN A 288 -12.25 -48.61 -3.02
CA GLN A 288 -11.68 -49.77 -2.33
C GLN A 288 -12.56 -50.27 -1.18
N ALA A 289 -13.23 -49.35 -0.46
CA ALA A 289 -14.18 -49.70 0.59
C ALA A 289 -15.41 -50.41 0.03
N GLN A 290 -15.99 -49.91 -1.07
CA GLN A 290 -17.12 -50.56 -1.75
C GLN A 290 -16.77 -51.98 -2.25
N ASP A 291 -15.58 -52.15 -2.82
CA ASP A 291 -15.07 -53.47 -3.22
C ASP A 291 -14.92 -54.42 -2.02
N ALA A 292 -14.44 -53.91 -0.88
CA ALA A 292 -14.30 -54.69 0.34
C ALA A 292 -15.67 -55.09 0.93
N GLU A 293 -16.65 -54.18 0.92
CA GLU A 293 -18.04 -54.47 1.31
C GLU A 293 -18.66 -55.54 0.41
N GLY A 294 -18.42 -55.47 -0.90
CA GLY A 294 -18.86 -56.49 -1.85
C GLY A 294 -18.27 -57.87 -1.56
N ARG A 295 -16.97 -57.94 -1.22
CA ARG A 295 -16.33 -59.18 -0.78
C ARG A 295 -16.93 -59.72 0.51
N LEU A 296 -17.12 -58.87 1.51
CA LEU A 296 -17.72 -59.25 2.80
C LEU A 296 -19.13 -59.80 2.61
N LEU A 297 -19.94 -59.19 1.74
CA LEU A 297 -21.29 -59.68 1.44
C LEU A 297 -21.26 -61.07 0.78
N ASN A 298 -20.29 -61.32 -0.11
CA ASN A 298 -20.12 -62.64 -0.72
C ASN A 298 -19.67 -63.69 0.30
N GLU A 299 -18.72 -63.36 1.18
CA GLU A 299 -18.31 -64.24 2.28
C GLU A 299 -19.49 -64.53 3.23
N GLN A 300 -20.31 -63.53 3.57
CA GLN A 300 -21.52 -63.72 4.37
C GLN A 300 -22.52 -64.68 3.71
N LYS A 301 -22.71 -64.59 2.39
CA LYS A 301 -23.55 -65.54 1.64
C LYS A 301 -22.98 -66.96 1.69
N GLN A 302 -21.67 -67.12 1.47
CA GLN A 302 -21.02 -68.43 1.57
C GLN A 302 -21.14 -69.04 2.97
N VAL A 303 -20.97 -68.23 4.02
CA VAL A 303 -21.17 -68.67 5.40
C VAL A 303 -22.61 -69.13 5.62
N ALA A 304 -23.61 -68.39 5.12
CA ALA A 304 -25.01 -68.78 5.22
C ALA A 304 -25.30 -70.11 4.49
N GLU A 305 -24.77 -70.30 3.28
CA GLU A 305 -24.90 -71.56 2.53
C GLU A 305 -24.24 -72.73 3.26
N LEU A 306 -23.04 -72.53 3.82
CA LEU A 306 -22.36 -73.54 4.62
C LEU A 306 -23.12 -73.87 5.90
N GLN A 307 -23.72 -72.88 6.56
CA GLN A 307 -24.57 -73.10 7.74
C GLN A 307 -25.80 -73.94 7.39
N GLU A 308 -26.44 -73.68 6.24
CA GLU A 308 -27.55 -74.50 5.77
C GLU A 308 -27.08 -75.93 5.46
N ARG A 309 -25.92 -76.08 4.81
CA ARG A 309 -25.35 -77.41 4.52
C ARG A 309 -25.03 -78.17 5.79
N ILE A 310 -24.43 -77.53 6.80
CA ILE A 310 -24.18 -78.13 8.12
C ILE A 310 -25.48 -78.63 8.72
N LYS A 311 -26.53 -77.80 8.73
CA LYS A 311 -27.85 -78.19 9.25
C LYS A 311 -28.41 -79.42 8.51
N THR A 312 -28.30 -79.48 7.18
CA THR A 312 -28.75 -80.67 6.42
C THR A 312 -27.96 -81.91 6.81
N LEU A 313 -26.62 -81.81 6.90
CA LEU A 313 -25.75 -82.93 7.29
C LEU A 313 -26.01 -83.39 8.72
N GLU A 314 -26.31 -82.48 9.65
CA GLU A 314 -26.72 -82.83 11.02
C GLU A 314 -28.03 -83.64 11.00
N THR A 315 -29.01 -83.24 10.19
CA THR A 315 -30.27 -84.02 10.07
C THR A 315 -30.06 -85.40 9.43
N GLU A 316 -29.18 -85.50 8.43
CA GLU A 316 -28.80 -86.77 7.80
C GLU A 316 -28.07 -87.68 8.80
N LEU A 317 -27.11 -87.12 9.56
CA LEU A 317 -26.38 -87.84 10.60
C LEU A 317 -27.31 -88.37 11.68
N MET A 318 -28.25 -87.56 12.16
CA MET A 318 -29.25 -88.00 13.15
C MET A 318 -30.14 -89.14 12.63
N SER A 319 -30.52 -89.08 11.35
CA SER A 319 -31.28 -90.14 10.68
C SER A 319 -30.48 -91.45 10.59
N GLU A 320 -29.21 -91.38 10.17
CA GLU A 320 -28.32 -92.55 10.13
C GLU A 320 -28.05 -93.13 11.53
N GLN A 321 -27.87 -92.28 12.55
CA GLN A 321 -27.76 -92.71 13.93
C GLN A 321 -29.03 -93.44 14.41
N CYS A 322 -30.22 -92.96 14.04
CA CYS A 322 -31.48 -93.64 14.35
C CYS A 322 -31.55 -95.04 13.69
N LYS A 323 -31.25 -95.12 12.39
CA LYS A 323 -31.19 -96.40 11.66
C LYS A 323 -30.17 -97.36 12.26
N HIS A 324 -29.01 -96.85 12.66
CA HIS A 324 -27.99 -97.67 13.32
C HIS A 324 -28.50 -98.23 14.64
N THR A 325 -29.17 -97.41 15.48
CA THR A 325 -29.79 -97.90 16.72
C THR A 325 -30.85 -98.98 16.43
N GLU A 326 -31.72 -98.79 15.44
CA GLU A 326 -32.69 -99.81 15.03
C GLU A 326 -32.03 -101.11 14.54
N MET A 327 -30.93 -101.02 13.77
CA MET A 327 -30.17 -102.20 13.34
C MET A 327 -29.53 -102.93 14.51
N VAL A 328 -28.99 -102.19 15.50
CA VAL A 328 -28.42 -102.79 16.72
C VAL A 328 -29.50 -103.52 17.51
N GLU A 329 -30.70 -102.96 17.65
CA GLU A 329 -31.83 -103.64 18.31
C GLU A 329 -32.22 -104.93 17.58
N ARG A 330 -32.34 -104.89 16.25
CA ARG A 330 -32.61 -106.09 15.43
C ARG A 330 -31.53 -107.16 15.54
N LEU A 331 -30.25 -106.76 15.60
CA LEU A 331 -29.14 -107.69 15.81
C LEU A 331 -29.22 -108.35 17.20
N GLN A 332 -29.53 -107.59 18.26
CA GLN A 332 -29.75 -108.14 19.60
C GLN A 332 -30.92 -109.12 19.65
N GLU A 333 -32.01 -108.85 18.93
CA GLU A 333 -33.13 -109.79 18.79
C GLU A 333 -32.72 -111.07 18.05
N ALA A 334 -32.00 -110.93 16.94
CA ALA A 334 -31.49 -112.07 16.19
C ALA A 334 -30.52 -112.93 17.02
N GLU A 335 -29.65 -112.32 17.82
CA GLU A 335 -28.77 -113.02 18.77
C GLU A 335 -29.57 -113.79 19.83
N LYS A 336 -30.63 -113.21 20.40
CA LYS A 336 -31.54 -113.92 21.32
C LYS A 336 -32.25 -115.11 20.67
N ILE A 337 -32.65 -114.97 19.41
CA ILE A 337 -33.22 -116.08 18.65
C ILE A 337 -32.17 -117.16 18.41
N ALA A 338 -30.95 -116.78 18.02
CA ALA A 338 -29.87 -117.72 17.78
C ALA A 338 -29.50 -118.52 19.04
N THR A 339 -29.43 -117.88 20.21
CA THR A 339 -29.22 -118.60 21.49
C THR A 339 -30.38 -119.53 21.81
N LYS A 340 -31.63 -119.12 21.53
CA LYS A 340 -32.80 -119.99 21.70
C LYS A 340 -32.79 -121.20 20.76
N VAL A 341 -32.38 -121.01 19.50
CA VAL A 341 -32.21 -122.10 18.55
C VAL A 341 -31.14 -123.07 19.06
N GLN A 342 -30.01 -122.57 19.55
CA GLN A 342 -28.95 -123.40 20.13
C GLN A 342 -29.44 -124.21 21.34
N GLU A 343 -30.27 -123.62 22.22
CA GLU A 343 -30.91 -124.35 23.32
C GLU A 343 -31.86 -125.46 22.81
N LEU A 344 -32.70 -125.16 21.81
CA LEU A 344 -33.62 -126.13 21.22
C LEU A 344 -32.89 -127.27 20.50
N GLU A 345 -31.80 -126.98 19.80
CA GLU A 345 -30.93 -128.00 19.21
C GLU A 345 -30.33 -128.91 20.28
N GLY A 346 -29.88 -128.33 21.41
CA GLY A 346 -29.40 -129.10 22.57
C GLY A 346 -30.48 -130.04 23.13
N LEU A 347 -31.72 -129.56 23.29
CA LEU A 347 -32.86 -130.38 23.71
C LEU A 347 -33.20 -131.47 22.70
N LEU A 348 -33.16 -131.16 21.40
CA LEU A 348 -33.42 -132.13 20.34
C LEU A 348 -32.37 -133.26 20.34
N VAL A 349 -31.10 -132.93 20.56
CA VAL A 349 -30.03 -133.92 20.70
C VAL A 349 -30.28 -134.81 21.90
N ALA A 350 -30.62 -134.22 23.06
CA ALA A 350 -30.94 -134.99 24.27
C ALA A 350 -32.14 -135.93 24.05
N GLU A 351 -33.20 -135.48 23.36
CA GLU A 351 -34.37 -136.30 23.05
C GLU A 351 -34.04 -137.40 22.04
N ARG A 352 -33.16 -137.14 21.06
CA ARG A 352 -32.66 -138.16 20.13
C ARG A 352 -31.84 -139.22 20.86
N GLU A 353 -30.99 -138.83 21.80
CA GLU A 353 -30.25 -139.78 22.66
C GLU A 353 -31.20 -140.63 23.49
N ARG A 354 -32.22 -140.01 24.11
CA ARG A 354 -33.26 -140.70 24.87
C ARG A 354 -34.04 -141.69 24.02
N ASN A 355 -34.50 -141.28 22.83
CA ASN A 355 -35.16 -142.16 21.88
C ASN A 355 -34.22 -143.30 21.44
N GLY A 356 -32.94 -143.03 21.22
CA GLY A 356 -31.95 -144.06 20.94
C GLY A 356 -31.75 -145.06 22.09
N VAL A 357 -31.86 -144.64 23.35
CA VAL A 357 -31.89 -145.55 24.51
C VAL A 357 -33.18 -146.38 24.52
N LEU A 358 -34.34 -145.75 24.33
CA LEU A 358 -35.63 -146.45 24.28
C LEU A 358 -35.67 -147.46 23.14
N SER A 359 -35.18 -147.13 21.95
CA SER A 359 -35.08 -148.06 20.83
C SER A 359 -34.17 -149.25 21.17
N ARG A 360 -33.04 -149.03 21.87
CA ARG A 360 -32.19 -150.13 22.35
C ARG A 360 -32.92 -151.01 23.36
N GLN A 361 -33.65 -150.42 24.31
CA GLN A 361 -34.47 -151.17 25.27
C GLN A 361 -35.57 -151.98 24.58
N ILE A 362 -36.22 -151.42 23.56
CA ILE A 362 -37.22 -152.16 22.76
C ILE A 362 -36.56 -153.37 22.10
N VAL A 363 -35.43 -153.18 21.42
CA VAL A 363 -34.68 -154.29 20.79
C VAL A 363 -34.27 -155.34 21.83
N GLU A 364 -33.78 -154.93 23.01
CA GLU A 364 -33.46 -155.85 24.10
C GLU A 364 -34.69 -156.62 24.59
N THR A 365 -35.84 -155.96 24.73
CA THR A 365 -37.09 -156.62 25.14
C THR A 365 -37.65 -157.54 24.06
N GLU A 366 -37.55 -157.17 22.78
CA GLU A 366 -37.91 -158.02 21.65
C GLU A 366 -37.03 -159.25 21.59
N GLN A 367 -35.71 -159.09 21.78
CA GLN A 367 -34.77 -160.20 21.76
C GLN A 367 -34.90 -161.09 23.01
N ALA A 368 -35.24 -160.52 24.17
CA ALA A 368 -35.63 -161.28 25.35
C ALA A 368 -36.92 -162.07 25.11
N ALA A 369 -37.92 -161.48 24.44
CA ALA A 369 -39.14 -162.16 24.05
C ALA A 369 -38.85 -163.29 23.06
N GLU A 370 -38.03 -163.05 22.03
CA GLU A 370 -37.63 -164.05 21.03
C GLU A 370 -36.87 -165.23 21.66
N ASN A 371 -35.98 -164.96 22.61
CA ASN A 371 -35.29 -165.99 23.39
C ASN A 371 -36.25 -166.76 24.30
N ALA A 372 -37.28 -166.11 24.86
CA ALA A 372 -38.33 -166.78 25.60
C ALA A 372 -39.14 -167.70 24.67
N THR A 373 -39.48 -167.29 23.45
CA THR A 373 -40.13 -168.13 22.45
C THR A 373 -39.28 -169.34 22.07
N LYS A 374 -37.97 -169.15 21.83
CA LYS A 374 -37.03 -170.26 21.56
C LYS A 374 -36.95 -171.25 22.74
N ARG A 375 -36.96 -170.77 23.98
CA ARG A 375 -37.03 -171.63 25.18
C ARG A 375 -38.35 -172.40 25.26
N PHE A 376 -39.48 -171.77 24.91
CA PHE A 376 -40.78 -172.45 24.82
C PHE A 376 -40.76 -173.53 23.72
N GLU A 377 -40.18 -173.25 22.56
CA GLU A 377 -40.01 -174.24 21.48
C GLU A 377 -39.10 -175.41 21.90
N GLU A 378 -37.99 -175.16 22.59
CA GLU A 378 -37.15 -176.23 23.15
C GLU A 378 -37.88 -177.07 24.20
N MET A 379 -38.69 -176.44 25.04
CA MET A 379 -39.50 -177.13 26.04
C MET A 379 -40.58 -178.00 25.35
N ALA A 380 -41.22 -177.48 24.30
CA ALA A 380 -42.16 -178.24 23.47
C ALA A 380 -41.48 -179.41 22.76
N ARG A 381 -40.24 -179.24 22.28
CA ARG A 381 -39.44 -180.33 21.67
C ARG A 381 -39.10 -181.42 22.66
N LYS A 382 -38.67 -181.07 23.89
CA LYS A 382 -38.41 -182.03 24.97
C LYS A 382 -39.67 -182.77 25.42
N LEU A 383 -40.82 -182.12 25.44
CA LEU A 383 -42.12 -182.77 25.68
C LEU A 383 -42.50 -183.71 24.52
N GLY A 384 -42.16 -183.36 23.29
CA GLY A 384 -42.30 -184.22 22.11
C GLY A 384 -41.42 -185.47 22.15
N GLU A 385 -40.18 -185.37 22.65
CA GLU A 385 -39.29 -186.52 22.84
C GLU A 385 -39.79 -187.47 23.95
N ILE A 386 -40.35 -186.93 25.03
CA ILE A 386 -41.00 -187.73 26.09
C ILE A 386 -42.26 -188.42 25.56
N ALA A 387 -43.04 -187.74 24.70
CA ALA A 387 -44.21 -188.34 24.04
C ALA A 387 -43.83 -189.42 23.00
N GLY A 388 -42.71 -189.27 22.31
CA GLY A 388 -42.19 -190.26 21.36
C GLY A 388 -41.72 -191.56 22.02
N LEU A 389 -41.06 -191.47 23.18
CA LEU A 389 -40.65 -192.64 23.97
C LEU A 389 -41.86 -193.43 24.52
N ALA A 390 -42.99 -192.76 24.76
CA ALA A 390 -44.24 -193.42 25.17
C ALA A 390 -44.95 -194.17 24.02
N SER A 391 -44.69 -193.79 22.76
CA SER A 391 -45.26 -194.46 21.57
C SER A 391 -44.56 -195.79 21.22
N GLN A 392 -43.28 -195.96 21.62
CA GLN A 392 -42.50 -197.19 21.37
C GLN A 392 -42.93 -198.42 22.19
N LEU A 393 -43.94 -198.29 23.06
CA LEU A 393 -44.53 -199.39 23.83
C LEU A 393 -45.87 -199.92 23.24
N GLY A 394 -46.27 -199.47 22.05
CA GLY A 394 -47.47 -199.94 21.34
C GLY A 394 -47.17 -200.49 19.93
N ASN A 395 -46.84 -201.80 19.86
CA ASN A 395 -46.64 -202.66 18.69
C ASN A 395 -45.26 -202.67 17.97
N GLY A 396 -44.75 -203.90 17.79
CA GLY A 396 -43.55 -204.17 17.02
C GLY A 396 -43.73 -204.15 15.50
N LYS A 397 -42.60 -203.87 14.83
CA LYS A 397 -42.13 -204.30 13.49
C LYS A 397 -42.98 -204.03 12.24
N GLY A 398 -42.36 -203.29 11.30
CA GLY A 398 -42.58 -203.34 9.83
C GLY A 398 -42.30 -201.99 9.15
N GLN A 399 -41.05 -201.69 8.73
CA GLN A 399 -40.47 -201.81 7.37
C GLN A 399 -41.05 -200.86 6.29
N SER A 400 -40.33 -199.77 6.00
CA SER A 400 -39.90 -199.25 4.67
C SER A 400 -39.35 -197.83 4.79
#